data_AF-A0A9X5CQE3-F1
#
_entry.id   AF-A0A9X5CQE3-F1
#
_cell.length_a   1.000
_cell.length_b   1.000
_cell.length_c   1.000
_cell.angle_alpha   90.00
_cell.angle_beta   90.00
_cell.angle_gamma   90.00
#
_symmetry.space_group_name_H-M   'P 1'
#
loop_
_entity.id
_entity.type
_entity.pdbx_description
1 polymer ?
#
loop_
_entity_poly.entity_id
_entity_poly.type
_entity_poly.pdbx_seq_one_letter_code
_entity_poly.pdbx_strand_id
1 'polypeptide(L)'
;MGAAVTWGLLGAWAVHDLEELATVPWWLRRRVPELRKRFPQVPEGVWRRAETTGAAEFATAVGVMGAVVGTAAAAGRLTGGRSGFYQSALTGFGLHGVMHMAQAAAVRGYTPGSVTSPLAVLPFTLWARGRLRKAGVLRPARPRDAVAGLAAA
;
A
#
# COMPACT_ATOMS: atom_id res chain seq x y z
N MET A 1 -21.97 4.88 -6.77
CA MET A 1 -21.13 3.67 -6.86
C MET A 1 -21.52 2.70 -5.75
N GLY A 2 -21.44 1.39 -5.98
CA GLY A 2 -21.78 0.38 -4.97
C GLY A 2 -20.74 0.26 -3.84
N ALA A 3 -21.16 -0.29 -2.69
CA ALA A 3 -20.34 -0.42 -1.49
C ALA A 3 -19.03 -1.19 -1.73
N ALA A 4 -19.06 -2.24 -2.56
CA ALA A 4 -17.88 -3.05 -2.86
C ALA A 4 -16.74 -2.24 -3.51
N VAL A 5 -17.06 -1.23 -4.34
CA VAL A 5 -16.03 -0.38 -4.96
C VAL A 5 -15.39 0.53 -3.91
N THR A 6 -16.18 1.06 -2.98
CA THR A 6 -15.67 2.05 -2.01
C THR A 6 -15.09 1.40 -0.77
N TRP A 7 -15.89 0.60 -0.05
CA TRP A 7 -15.46 -0.10 1.16
C TRP A 7 -14.52 -1.27 0.88
N GLY A 8 -14.52 -1.80 -0.35
CA GLY A 8 -13.53 -2.78 -0.76
C GLY A 8 -12.09 -2.25 -0.68
N LEU A 9 -11.87 -0.91 -0.72
CA LEU A 9 -10.54 -0.34 -0.50
C LEU A 9 -10.05 -0.66 0.90
N LEU A 10 -10.89 -0.42 1.91
CA LEU A 10 -10.58 -0.75 3.30
C LEU A 10 -10.40 -2.26 3.49
N GLY A 11 -11.24 -3.07 2.85
CA GLY A 11 -11.13 -4.53 2.93
C GLY A 11 -9.83 -5.07 2.31
N ALA A 12 -9.49 -4.63 1.11
CA ALA A 12 -8.25 -5.05 0.43
C ALA A 12 -7.00 -4.53 1.17
N TRP A 13 -7.05 -3.29 1.66
CA TRP A 13 -6.01 -2.71 2.51
C TRP A 13 -5.81 -3.53 3.78
N ALA A 14 -6.89 -3.85 4.50
CA ALA A 14 -6.79 -4.62 5.73
C ALA A 14 -6.16 -6.00 5.51
N VAL A 15 -6.53 -6.71 4.43
CA VAL A 15 -5.91 -8.01 4.10
C VAL A 15 -4.42 -7.87 3.82
N HIS A 16 -4.02 -6.82 3.11
CA HIS A 16 -2.62 -6.56 2.76
C HIS A 16 -1.81 -6.16 4.00
N ASP A 17 -2.21 -5.11 4.71
CA ASP A 17 -1.48 -4.57 5.84
C ASP A 17 -1.49 -5.50 7.07
N LEU A 18 -2.47 -6.40 7.21
CA LEU A 18 -2.40 -7.45 8.24
C LEU A 18 -1.30 -8.47 7.94
N GLU A 19 -1.07 -8.82 6.68
CA GLU A 19 0.08 -9.65 6.30
C GLU A 19 1.38 -8.91 6.58
N GLU A 20 1.48 -7.63 6.24
CA GLU A 20 2.65 -6.83 6.55
C GLU A 20 2.89 -6.72 8.06
N LEU A 21 1.85 -6.47 8.85
CA LEU A 21 1.92 -6.36 10.31
C LEU A 21 2.46 -7.64 10.94
N ALA A 22 2.09 -8.79 10.40
CA ALA A 22 2.57 -10.09 10.85
C ALA A 22 4.01 -10.41 10.40
N THR A 23 4.47 -9.84 9.29
CA THR A 23 5.69 -10.31 8.60
C THR A 23 6.85 -9.30 8.63
N VAL A 24 6.58 -8.00 8.50
CA VAL A 24 7.59 -6.93 8.37
C VAL A 24 8.59 -6.92 9.53
N PRO A 25 8.19 -6.88 10.81
CA PRO A 25 9.16 -6.73 11.90
C PRO A 25 10.15 -7.91 11.98
N TRP A 26 9.69 -9.13 11.72
CA TRP A 26 10.55 -10.31 11.71
C TRP A 26 11.41 -10.37 10.44
N TRP A 27 10.82 -10.08 9.27
CA TRP A 27 11.51 -10.14 7.99
C TRP A 27 12.67 -9.15 7.93
N LEU A 28 12.46 -7.91 8.41
CA LEU A 28 13.51 -6.88 8.47
C LEU A 28 14.70 -7.35 9.32
N ARG A 29 14.45 -7.80 10.56
CA ARG A 29 15.51 -8.31 11.45
C ARG A 29 16.34 -9.44 10.83
N ARG A 30 15.70 -10.32 10.05
CA ARG A 30 16.37 -11.48 9.45
C ARG A 30 17.08 -11.17 8.13
N ARG A 31 16.57 -10.22 7.35
CA ARG A 31 17.01 -10.00 5.96
C ARG A 31 17.85 -8.74 5.78
N VAL A 32 17.73 -7.73 6.64
CA VAL A 32 18.48 -6.48 6.50
C VAL A 32 20.01 -6.69 6.47
N PRO A 33 20.64 -7.55 7.30
CA PRO A 33 22.09 -7.76 7.23
C PRO A 33 22.58 -8.25 5.86
N GLU A 34 21.80 -9.11 5.19
CA GLU A 34 22.13 -9.64 3.87
C GLU A 34 21.76 -8.67 2.75
N LEU A 35 20.64 -7.96 2.88
CA LEU A 35 20.23 -6.94 1.91
C LEU A 35 21.19 -5.75 1.90
N ARG A 36 21.69 -5.34 3.06
CA ARG A 36 22.69 -4.27 3.20
C ARG A 36 23.98 -4.59 2.46
N LYS A 37 24.45 -5.84 2.51
CA LYS A 37 25.61 -6.31 1.72
C LYS A 37 25.32 -6.33 0.22
N ARG A 38 24.10 -6.76 -0.15
CA ARG A 38 23.69 -6.91 -1.56
C ARG A 38 23.40 -5.58 -2.26
N PHE A 39 22.99 -4.56 -1.51
CA PHE A 39 22.61 -3.25 -2.04
C PHE A 39 23.42 -2.13 -1.36
N PRO A 40 24.75 -2.07 -1.54
CA PRO A 40 25.62 -1.08 -0.89
C PRO A 40 25.34 0.36 -1.33
N GLN A 41 24.64 0.55 -2.46
CA GLN A 41 24.20 1.85 -2.95
C GLN A 41 23.06 2.49 -2.12
N VAL A 42 22.34 1.71 -1.31
CA VAL A 42 21.26 2.24 -0.47
C VAL A 42 21.88 2.95 0.73
N PRO A 43 21.46 4.20 1.04
CA PRO A 43 22.05 4.96 2.13
C PRO A 43 21.94 4.25 3.48
N GLU A 44 23.01 4.32 4.27
CA GLU A 44 23.09 3.68 5.58
C GLU A 44 21.95 4.06 6.55
N GLY A 45 21.43 5.30 6.43
CA GLY A 45 20.28 5.75 7.20
C GLY A 45 19.02 4.91 6.96
N VAL A 46 18.82 4.38 5.75
CA VAL A 46 17.69 3.52 5.40
C VAL A 46 17.80 2.17 6.09
N TRP A 47 19.00 1.56 6.07
CA TRP A 47 19.25 0.28 6.75
C TRP A 47 19.07 0.40 8.25
N ARG A 48 19.65 1.44 8.86
CA ARG A 48 19.48 1.70 10.30
C ARG A 48 18.01 1.89 10.66
N ARG A 49 17.24 2.65 9.86
CA ARG A 49 15.81 2.83 10.08
C ARG A 49 15.09 1.47 10.06
N ALA A 50 15.33 0.67 9.03
CA ALA A 50 14.75 -0.66 8.87
C ALA A 50 15.09 -1.63 10.03
N GLU A 51 16.31 -1.58 10.58
CA GLU A 51 16.70 -2.36 11.76
C GLU A 51 16.00 -1.88 13.04
N THR A 52 15.82 -0.57 13.18
CA THR A 52 15.21 0.05 14.36
C THR A 52 13.68 0.05 14.34
N THR A 53 13.04 -0.22 13.21
CA THR A 53 11.58 -0.28 13.10
C THR A 53 11.04 -1.42 13.97
N GLY A 54 10.55 -1.05 15.14
CA GLY A 54 9.93 -1.97 16.09
C GLY A 54 8.52 -2.37 15.67
N ALA A 55 8.06 -3.53 16.15
CA ALA A 55 6.70 -4.00 15.88
C ALA A 55 5.62 -3.02 16.36
N ALA A 56 5.84 -2.35 17.50
CA ALA A 56 4.91 -1.35 18.04
C ALA A 56 4.85 -0.07 17.19
N GLU A 57 5.99 0.40 16.69
CA GLU A 57 6.06 1.55 15.78
C GLU A 57 5.34 1.23 14.47
N PHE A 58 5.61 0.05 13.89
CA PHE A 58 4.94 -0.42 12.67
C PHE A 58 3.43 -0.58 12.88
N ALA A 59 3.00 -1.21 13.98
CA ALA A 59 1.58 -1.35 14.32
C ALA A 59 0.86 0.00 14.47
N THR A 60 1.53 0.99 15.08
CA THR A 60 1.01 2.35 15.20
C THR A 60 0.83 2.99 13.83
N ALA A 61 1.82 2.85 12.94
CA ALA A 61 1.75 3.36 11.58
C ALA A 61 0.59 2.71 10.79
N VAL A 62 0.43 1.39 10.87
CA VAL A 62 -0.70 0.65 10.26
C VAL A 62 -2.03 1.15 10.81
N GLY A 63 -2.15 1.35 12.13
CA GLY A 63 -3.38 1.88 12.75
C GLY A 63 -3.75 3.27 12.24
N VAL A 64 -2.78 4.18 12.14
CA VAL A 64 -2.98 5.52 11.58
C VAL A 64 -3.40 5.43 10.11
N MET A 65 -2.72 4.59 9.32
CA MET A 65 -3.07 4.41 7.91
C MET A 65 -4.46 3.82 7.74
N GLY A 66 -4.88 2.89 8.60
CA GLY A 66 -6.23 2.35 8.61
C GLY A 66 -7.31 3.41 8.81
N ALA A 67 -7.07 4.38 9.69
CA ALA A 67 -7.97 5.52 9.87
C ALA A 67 -8.04 6.40 8.60
N VAL A 68 -6.91 6.64 7.94
CA VAL A 68 -6.84 7.40 6.68
C VAL A 68 -7.60 6.68 5.57
N VAL A 69 -7.32 5.39 5.36
CA VAL A 69 -7.96 4.56 4.33
C VAL A 69 -9.45 4.37 4.61
N GLY A 70 -9.83 4.14 5.87
CA GLY A 70 -11.23 4.06 6.29
C GLY A 70 -11.99 5.36 6.01
N THR A 71 -11.39 6.51 6.33
CA THR A 71 -11.95 7.83 6.02
C THR A 71 -12.09 8.04 4.51
N ALA A 72 -11.09 7.62 3.72
CA ALA A 72 -11.14 7.70 2.27
C ALA A 72 -12.27 6.83 1.69
N ALA A 73 -12.41 5.60 2.18
CA ALA A 73 -13.48 4.68 1.79
C ALA A 73 -14.88 5.25 2.14
N ALA A 74 -15.04 5.83 3.34
CA ALA A 74 -16.27 6.51 3.75
C ALA A 74 -16.60 7.70 2.83
N ALA A 75 -15.63 8.57 2.56
CA ALA A 75 -15.80 9.70 1.64
C ALA A 75 -16.15 9.23 0.22
N GLY A 76 -15.53 8.13 -0.24
CA GLY A 76 -15.89 7.47 -1.49
C GLY A 76 -17.34 7.01 -1.48
N ARG A 77 -17.80 6.37 -0.40
CA ARG A 77 -19.17 5.89 -0.25
C ARG A 77 -20.20 7.01 -0.26
N LEU A 78 -19.93 8.10 0.47
CA LEU A 78 -20.82 9.26 0.59
C LEU A 78 -20.95 10.03 -0.73
N THR A 79 -19.88 10.11 -1.52
CA THR A 79 -19.87 10.82 -2.81
C THR A 79 -20.21 9.92 -4.01
N GLY A 80 -20.53 8.66 -3.77
CA GLY A 80 -20.76 7.67 -4.82
C GLY A 80 -19.54 7.43 -5.71
N GLY A 81 -18.33 7.55 -5.16
CA GLY A 81 -17.03 7.32 -5.82
C GLY A 81 -16.35 8.59 -6.34
N ARG A 82 -16.99 9.76 -6.28
CA ARG A 82 -16.46 11.03 -6.83
C ARG A 82 -15.43 11.74 -5.96
N SER A 83 -15.31 11.36 -4.68
CA SER A 83 -14.35 11.94 -3.75
C SER A 83 -12.94 11.88 -4.31
N GLY A 84 -12.28 13.04 -4.42
CA GLY A 84 -10.87 13.11 -4.80
C GLY A 84 -9.98 12.37 -3.81
N PHE A 85 -10.29 12.46 -2.52
CA PHE A 85 -9.53 11.78 -1.48
C PHE A 85 -9.60 10.26 -1.63
N TYR A 86 -10.79 9.71 -1.87
CA TYR A 86 -10.97 8.29 -2.15
C TYR A 86 -10.17 7.83 -3.39
N GLN A 87 -10.26 8.57 -4.50
CA GLN A 87 -9.56 8.19 -5.73
C GLN A 87 -8.04 8.35 -5.63
N SER A 88 -7.56 9.35 -4.88
CA SER A 88 -6.14 9.52 -4.54
C SER A 88 -5.66 8.35 -3.68
N ALA A 89 -6.38 7.99 -2.61
CA ALA A 89 -6.05 6.84 -1.77
C ALA A 89 -6.05 5.53 -2.56
N LEU A 90 -7.04 5.31 -3.43
CA LEU A 90 -7.10 4.15 -4.32
C LEU A 90 -5.90 4.09 -5.28
N THR A 91 -5.46 5.24 -5.77
CA THR A 91 -4.27 5.33 -6.64
C THR A 91 -2.99 5.02 -5.86
N GLY A 92 -2.84 5.62 -4.67
CA GLY A 92 -1.71 5.37 -3.79
C GLY A 92 -1.62 3.90 -3.38
N PHE A 93 -2.75 3.27 -3.04
CA PHE A 93 -2.83 1.86 -2.70
C PHE A 93 -2.35 0.95 -3.85
N GLY A 94 -2.78 1.23 -5.09
CA GLY A 94 -2.28 0.50 -6.26
C GLY A 94 -0.77 0.66 -6.46
N LEU A 95 -0.24 1.88 -6.31
CA LEU A 95 1.19 2.15 -6.44
C LEU A 95 2.02 1.48 -5.34
N HIS A 96 1.49 1.43 -4.12
CA HIS A 96 2.08 0.70 -3.01
C HIS A 96 2.22 -0.79 -3.35
N GLY A 97 1.17 -1.41 -3.90
CA GLY A 97 1.25 -2.80 -4.40
C GLY A 97 2.26 -3.00 -5.55
N VAL A 98 2.43 -2.02 -6.44
CA VAL A 98 3.47 -2.09 -7.49
C VAL A 98 4.88 -2.02 -6.89
N MET A 99 5.08 -1.19 -5.87
CA MET A 99 6.38 -1.08 -5.20
C MET A 99 6.77 -2.40 -4.53
N HIS A 100 5.83 -3.09 -3.87
CA HIS A 100 6.08 -4.44 -3.35
C HIS A 100 6.52 -5.43 -4.43
N MET A 101 5.96 -5.34 -5.64
CA MET A 101 6.39 -6.17 -6.77
C MET A 101 7.81 -5.83 -7.21
N ALA A 102 8.14 -4.54 -7.26
CA ALA A 102 9.48 -4.09 -7.60
C ALA A 102 10.51 -4.54 -6.54
N GLN A 103 10.18 -4.42 -5.26
CA GLN A 103 11.02 -4.89 -4.16
C GLN A 103 11.23 -6.41 -4.22
N ALA A 104 10.17 -7.20 -4.38
CA ALA A 104 10.23 -8.66 -4.52
C ALA A 104 11.10 -9.09 -5.72
N ALA A 105 10.94 -8.41 -6.86
CA ALA A 105 11.75 -8.64 -8.05
C ALA A 105 13.24 -8.29 -7.82
N ALA A 106 13.52 -7.16 -7.17
CA ALA A 106 14.88 -6.71 -6.87
C ALA A 106 15.61 -7.69 -5.93
N VAL A 107 14.92 -8.16 -4.88
CA VAL A 107 15.48 -9.17 -3.97
C VAL A 107 15.48 -10.58 -4.56
N ARG A 108 14.78 -10.79 -5.69
CA ARG A 108 14.56 -12.09 -6.35
C ARG A 108 13.96 -13.12 -5.40
N GLY A 109 12.94 -12.72 -4.65
CA GLY A 109 12.31 -13.57 -3.65
C GLY A 109 11.21 -12.86 -2.87
N TYR A 110 10.76 -13.49 -1.81
CA TYR A 110 9.69 -12.97 -0.96
C TYR A 110 10.11 -11.71 -0.19
N THR A 111 9.27 -10.69 -0.28
CA THR A 111 9.17 -9.55 0.64
C THR A 111 7.78 -9.54 1.27
N PRO A 112 7.60 -9.00 2.48
CA PRO A 112 6.29 -8.61 2.99
C PRO A 112 5.51 -7.87 1.90
N GLY A 113 4.23 -8.16 1.74
CA GLY A 113 3.40 -7.56 0.71
C GLY A 113 3.51 -8.21 -0.68
N SER A 114 4.51 -9.07 -0.94
CA SER A 114 4.74 -9.64 -2.28
C SER A 114 3.68 -10.65 -2.75
N VAL A 115 2.94 -11.25 -1.81
CA VAL A 115 1.87 -12.22 -2.13
C VAL A 115 0.52 -11.52 -2.21
N THR A 116 0.23 -10.66 -1.24
CA THR A 116 -1.05 -9.95 -1.14
C THR A 116 -1.18 -8.83 -2.18
N SER A 117 -0.07 -8.24 -2.64
CA SER A 117 -0.11 -7.22 -3.70
C SER A 117 -0.71 -7.68 -5.04
N PRO A 118 -0.22 -8.78 -5.67
CA PRO A 118 -0.78 -9.24 -6.94
C PRO A 118 -2.13 -9.94 -6.78
N LEU A 119 -2.47 -10.42 -5.58
CA LEU A 119 -3.72 -11.15 -5.33
C LEU A 119 -4.87 -10.25 -4.86
N ALA A 120 -4.58 -9.16 -4.13
CA ALA A 120 -5.58 -8.27 -3.55
C ALA A 120 -5.41 -6.83 -4.01
N VAL A 121 -4.24 -6.23 -3.81
CA VAL A 121 -4.01 -4.78 -4.00
C VAL A 121 -4.21 -4.36 -5.46
N LEU A 122 -3.46 -4.99 -6.38
CA LEU A 122 -3.49 -4.65 -7.80
C LEU A 122 -4.83 -5.03 -8.45
N PRO A 123 -5.37 -6.26 -8.27
CA PRO A 123 -6.67 -6.62 -8.84
C PRO A 123 -7.79 -5.70 -8.37
N PHE A 124 -7.86 -5.42 -7.06
CA PHE A 124 -8.88 -4.54 -6.50
C PHE A 124 -8.75 -3.12 -7.08
N THR A 125 -7.53 -2.57 -7.11
CA THR A 125 -7.30 -1.21 -7.62
C THR A 125 -7.70 -1.07 -9.08
N LEU A 126 -7.28 -2.02 -9.92
CA LEU A 126 -7.63 -2.03 -11.35
C LEU A 126 -9.14 -2.16 -11.56
N TRP A 127 -9.78 -3.07 -10.83
CA TRP A 127 -11.23 -3.28 -10.90
C TRP A 127 -12.00 -2.03 -10.46
N ALA A 128 -11.69 -1.46 -9.29
CA ALA A 128 -12.36 -0.28 -8.75
C ALA A 128 -12.19 0.94 -9.67
N ARG A 129 -10.98 1.19 -10.19
CA ARG A 129 -10.73 2.25 -11.19
C ARG A 129 -11.50 2.00 -12.48
N GLY A 130 -11.57 0.76 -12.96
CA GLY A 130 -12.40 0.38 -14.10
C GLY A 130 -13.88 0.68 -13.88
N ARG A 131 -14.41 0.43 -12.68
CA ARG A 131 -15.79 0.75 -12.31
C ARG A 131 -16.05 2.25 -12.28
N LEU A 132 -15.13 3.03 -11.71
CA LEU A 132 -15.20 4.51 -11.70
C LEU A 132 -15.17 5.09 -13.12
N ARG A 133 -14.31 4.53 -13.99
CA ARG A 133 -14.20 4.96 -15.39
C ARG A 133 -15.49 4.68 -16.16
N LYS A 134 -16.03 3.46 -16.05
CA LYS A 134 -17.30 3.09 -16.70
C LYS A 134 -18.47 3.96 -16.24
N ALA A 135 -18.43 4.47 -15.01
CA ALA A 135 -19.44 5.37 -14.46
C ALA A 135 -19.17 6.87 -14.78
N GLY A 136 -18.12 7.20 -15.53
CA GLY A 136 -17.79 8.58 -15.91
C GLY A 136 -17.30 9.46 -14.75
N VAL A 137 -16.91 8.87 -13.62
CA VAL A 137 -16.52 9.62 -12.40
C VAL A 137 -15.03 9.54 -12.08
N LEU A 138 -14.26 8.75 -12.84
CA LEU A 138 -12.82 8.64 -12.62
C LEU A 138 -12.12 9.96 -12.96
N ARG A 139 -11.38 10.49 -12.00
CA ARG A 139 -10.56 11.69 -12.16
C ARG A 139 -9.18 11.31 -12.69
N PRO A 140 -8.50 12.23 -13.41
CA PRO A 140 -7.09 12.06 -13.74
C PRO A 140 -6.25 11.87 -12.48
N ALA A 141 -5.28 10.96 -12.53
CA ALA A 141 -4.31 10.80 -11.45
C ALA A 141 -3.45 12.06 -11.33
N ARG A 142 -3.18 12.51 -10.11
CA ARG A 142 -2.36 13.71 -9.85
C ARG A 142 -0.95 13.29 -9.40
N PRO A 143 0.09 14.09 -9.66
CA PRO A 143 1.46 13.78 -9.23
C PRO A 143 1.60 13.53 -7.72
N ARG A 144 0.84 14.28 -6.90
CA ARG A 144 0.81 14.09 -5.43
C ARG A 144 0.33 12.71 -4.99
N ASP A 145 -0.48 12.03 -5.81
CA ASP A 145 -1.01 10.70 -5.51
C ASP A 145 0.11 9.63 -5.63
N ALA A 146 1.18 9.93 -6.38
CA ALA A 146 2.34 9.06 -6.53
C ALA A 146 3.27 9.12 -5.31
N VAL A 147 3.49 10.32 -4.75
CA VAL A 147 4.40 10.50 -3.61
C VAL A 147 3.92 9.75 -2.37
N ALA A 148 2.61 9.79 -2.08
CA ALA A 148 2.04 9.10 -0.93
C ALA A 148 2.09 7.56 -1.07
N GLY A 149 1.85 7.02 -2.27
CA GLY A 149 1.92 5.57 -2.52
C GLY A 149 3.34 5.02 -2.50
N LEU A 150 4.32 5.82 -2.93
CA LEU A 150 5.74 5.45 -2.90
C LEU A 150 6.37 5.54 -1.52
N ALA A 151 5.95 6.50 -0.69
CA ALA A 151 6.50 6.70 0.66
C ALA A 151 5.95 5.71 1.70
N ALA A 152 4.85 5.03 1.37
CA ALA A 152 4.20 4.06 2.25
C ALA A 152 4.62 2.60 1.98
N ALA A 153 5.39 2.34 0.92
CA ALA A 153 5.90 1.01 0.52
C ALA A 153 7.39 0.88 0.80
#